data_AF-A0A944ZB76-F1
#
_entry.id   AF-A0A944ZB76-F1
#
_cell.length_a   1.000
_cell.length_b   1.000
_cell.length_c   1.000
_cell.angle_alpha   90.00
_cell.angle_beta   90.00
_cell.angle_gamma   90.00
#
_symmetry.space_group_name_H-M   'P 1'
#
loop_
_entity.id
_entity.type
_entity.pdbx_description
1 polymer ?
#
loop_
_entity_poly.entity_id
_entity_poly.type
_entity_poly.pdbx_seq_one_letter_code
_entity_poly.pdbx_strand_id
1 'polypeptide(L)'
;MIEIEKTGTPAVPIVSGRFVEDAVASTRAFGMPSLQWVVVPRIYRNLEHDLCRSQTADVIDELIGQLTSEMDARVSDIDTVGGRTYEADDRYEAVLAMNDDLISEDLGDGLPLFPATQEAVAEMLTGTNLPPGHVVCDMPPGFGIATVEKIAINSVMAGAKPEHLPVVIAAVKAISNIQADGGKSLLMSTSPQAPFLIVNGPIIDELGFNPRSAIGPGRDNQVNTVVGRAFAMCFRNIGYWYPGKMDMDTIGTTRKFIQCIAENEDMSPWDPFHVDQGFSRDESTVSLFITDGELDQQDQGNTTAEGLLKNLAYGCVFGTKSIQDKGHTQRLILMPPDVAGPVGKQEFTKQAAKEFIQQNANHSLGKMIQYMPLEGEARVSEK
;
A
#
# COMPACT_ATOMS: atom_id res chain seq x y z
N MET A 1 22.35 6.37 2.71
CA MET A 1 23.59 5.82 2.13
C MET A 1 23.80 6.31 0.72
N ILE A 2 22.95 5.96 -0.26
CA ILE A 2 23.08 6.46 -1.65
C ILE A 2 23.12 7.98 -1.74
N GLU A 3 22.21 8.69 -1.06
CA GLU A 3 22.23 10.16 -1.03
C GLU A 3 23.47 10.73 -0.32
N ILE A 4 24.08 9.98 0.61
CA ILE A 4 25.33 10.38 1.28
C ILE A 4 26.51 10.25 0.30
N GLU A 5 26.59 9.12 -0.41
CA GLU A 5 27.58 8.89 -1.47
C GLU A 5 27.49 9.93 -2.59
N LYS A 6 26.28 10.32 -3.01
CA LYS A 6 26.06 11.40 -4.00
C LYS A 6 26.60 12.76 -3.54
N THR A 7 26.78 12.97 -2.24
CA THR A 7 27.43 14.19 -1.70
C THR A 7 28.96 14.08 -1.62
N GLY A 8 29.54 12.99 -2.11
CA GLY A 8 30.99 12.73 -2.09
C GLY A 8 31.52 12.19 -0.77
N THR A 9 30.64 11.69 0.10
CA THR A 9 31.02 11.05 1.37
C THR A 9 30.84 9.54 1.26
N PRO A 10 31.92 8.73 1.37
CA PRO A 10 31.82 7.27 1.32
C PRO A 10 30.85 6.74 2.38
N ALA A 11 29.95 5.84 1.98
CA ALA A 11 28.92 5.29 2.84
C ALA A 11 28.59 3.83 2.47
N VAL A 12 28.99 2.91 3.35
CA VAL A 12 28.76 1.47 3.21
C VAL A 12 27.70 1.00 4.21
N PRO A 13 26.51 0.55 3.77
CA PRO A 13 25.51 -0.02 4.67
C PRO A 13 25.93 -1.40 5.17
N ILE A 14 25.51 -1.72 6.39
CA ILE A 14 25.47 -3.08 6.91
C ILE A 14 24.09 -3.66 6.57
N VAL A 15 24.06 -4.62 5.67
CA VAL A 15 22.84 -5.28 5.19
C VAL A 15 22.65 -6.59 5.93
N SER A 16 21.45 -6.84 6.45
CA SER A 16 21.13 -8.16 7.00
C SER A 16 20.87 -9.14 5.87
N GLY A 17 21.30 -10.40 5.98
CA GLY A 17 21.27 -11.38 4.87
C GLY A 17 19.90 -11.57 4.20
N ARG A 18 18.79 -11.32 4.90
CA ARG A 18 17.42 -11.33 4.34
C ARG A 18 17.07 -10.14 3.44
N PHE A 19 17.93 -9.14 3.34
CA PHE A 19 17.73 -7.88 2.61
C PHE A 19 18.75 -7.68 1.49
N VAL A 20 19.45 -8.73 1.06
CA VAL A 20 20.44 -8.60 -0.02
C VAL A 20 19.76 -8.28 -1.35
N GLU A 21 18.64 -8.93 -1.67
CA GLU A 21 17.88 -8.65 -2.89
C GLU A 21 17.27 -7.25 -2.88
N ASP A 22 16.77 -6.80 -1.72
CA ASP A 22 16.35 -5.41 -1.48
C ASP A 22 17.50 -4.41 -1.73
N ALA A 23 18.69 -4.67 -1.18
CA ALA A 23 19.84 -3.81 -1.40
C ALA A 23 20.20 -3.73 -2.89
N VAL A 24 20.17 -4.84 -3.63
CA VAL A 24 20.41 -4.86 -5.08
C VAL A 24 19.33 -4.09 -5.85
N ALA A 25 18.06 -4.29 -5.51
CA ALA A 25 16.93 -3.60 -6.16
C ALA A 25 16.97 -2.09 -5.89
N SER A 26 17.16 -1.70 -4.63
CA SER A 26 17.29 -0.31 -4.19
C SER A 26 18.46 0.39 -4.88
N THR A 27 19.65 -0.21 -4.90
CA THR A 27 20.84 0.41 -5.50
C THR A 27 20.66 0.70 -6.99
N ARG A 28 20.00 -0.20 -7.73
CA ARG A 28 19.60 0.06 -9.12
C ARG A 28 18.56 1.17 -9.23
N ALA A 29 17.47 1.08 -8.46
CA ALA A 29 16.36 2.04 -8.51
C ALA A 29 16.81 3.48 -8.21
N PHE A 30 17.75 3.66 -7.28
CA PHE A 30 18.23 4.97 -6.86
C PHE A 30 19.50 5.44 -7.61
N GLY A 31 19.89 4.74 -8.68
CA GLY A 31 20.93 5.17 -9.61
C GLY A 31 22.36 4.97 -9.12
N MET A 32 22.61 3.98 -8.26
CA MET A 32 23.95 3.62 -7.77
C MET A 32 24.13 2.09 -7.70
N PRO A 33 24.03 1.36 -8.83
CA PRO A 33 24.08 -0.11 -8.85
C PRO A 33 25.41 -0.70 -8.35
N SER A 34 26.45 0.12 -8.26
CA SER A 34 27.78 -0.25 -7.76
C SER A 34 28.01 0.08 -6.28
N LEU A 35 26.99 0.54 -5.53
CA LEU A 35 27.12 0.79 -4.10
C LEU A 35 27.67 -0.47 -3.42
N GLN A 36 28.67 -0.32 -2.56
CA GLN A 36 29.19 -1.43 -1.76
C GLN A 36 28.43 -1.55 -0.45
N TRP A 37 28.31 -2.77 0.06
CA TRP A 37 27.74 -3.08 1.37
C TRP A 37 28.40 -4.31 1.96
N VAL A 38 28.31 -4.45 3.28
CA VAL A 38 28.71 -5.67 4.01
C VAL A 38 27.47 -6.41 4.48
N VAL A 39 27.57 -7.74 4.61
CA VAL A 39 26.42 -8.58 4.97
C VAL A 39 26.60 -9.20 6.35
N VAL A 40 25.67 -8.93 7.26
CA VAL A 40 25.55 -9.68 8.52
C VAL A 40 24.46 -10.74 8.42
N PRO A 41 24.60 -11.89 9.10
CA PRO A 41 23.69 -13.02 8.93
C PRO A 41 22.27 -12.75 9.45
N ARG A 42 22.09 -11.92 10.48
CA ARG A 42 20.80 -11.74 11.17
C ARG A 42 20.39 -10.28 11.28
N ILE A 43 19.08 -10.07 11.21
CA ILE A 43 18.47 -8.79 11.56
C ILE A 43 18.74 -8.46 13.03
N TYR A 44 18.99 -7.18 13.32
CA TYR A 44 19.25 -6.73 14.69
C TYR A 44 17.98 -6.67 15.57
N ARG A 45 16.79 -6.61 14.95
CA ARG A 45 15.52 -6.54 15.68
C ARG A 45 15.32 -7.82 16.50
N ASN A 46 15.12 -7.66 17.80
CA ASN A 46 14.96 -8.75 18.79
C ASN A 46 16.19 -9.66 18.94
N LEU A 47 17.36 -9.24 18.46
CA LEU A 47 18.59 -10.00 18.58
C LEU A 47 19.29 -9.68 19.91
N GLU A 48 19.81 -10.72 20.57
CA GLU A 48 20.58 -10.57 21.81
C GLU A 48 21.81 -9.68 21.61
N HIS A 49 22.15 -8.87 22.61
CA HIS A 49 23.14 -7.80 22.48
C HIS A 49 24.52 -8.32 22.12
N ASP A 50 24.93 -9.44 22.73
CA ASP A 50 26.23 -10.04 22.44
C ASP A 50 26.29 -10.64 21.04
N LEU A 51 25.14 -11.11 20.52
CA LEU A 51 25.04 -11.62 19.16
C LEU A 51 25.02 -10.50 18.12
N CYS A 52 24.40 -9.35 18.44
CA CYS A 52 24.53 -8.13 17.65
C CYS A 52 26.00 -7.74 17.51
N ARG A 53 26.75 -7.74 18.63
CA ARG A 53 28.17 -7.38 18.64
C ARG A 53 29.02 -8.36 17.85
N SER A 54 28.88 -9.66 18.09
CA SER A 54 29.72 -10.67 17.43
C SER A 54 29.53 -10.68 15.92
N GLN A 55 28.27 -10.68 15.44
CA GLN A 55 28.02 -10.67 14.00
C GLN A 55 28.50 -9.39 13.30
N THR A 56 28.51 -8.26 14.02
CA THR A 56 29.04 -6.99 13.48
C THR A 56 30.55 -7.06 13.41
N ALA A 57 31.20 -7.55 14.48
CA ALA A 57 32.65 -7.65 14.56
C ALA A 57 33.23 -8.48 13.41
N ASP A 58 32.55 -9.54 13.00
CA ASP A 58 32.94 -10.42 11.89
C ASP A 58 33.07 -9.69 10.53
N VAL A 59 32.41 -8.54 10.36
CA VAL A 59 32.40 -7.78 9.10
C VAL A 59 33.08 -6.40 9.19
N ILE A 60 33.66 -6.04 10.35
CA ILE A 60 34.26 -4.71 10.55
C ILE A 60 35.43 -4.46 9.61
N ASP A 61 36.32 -5.44 9.43
CA ASP A 61 37.49 -5.27 8.56
C ASP A 61 37.08 -5.07 7.09
N GLU A 62 36.06 -5.80 6.63
CA GLU A 62 35.48 -5.62 5.29
C GLU A 62 34.84 -4.23 5.15
N LEU A 63 34.08 -3.79 6.17
CA LEU A 63 33.43 -2.47 6.19
C LEU A 63 34.46 -1.34 6.06
N ILE A 64 35.56 -1.42 6.83
CA ILE A 64 36.64 -0.44 6.77
C ILE A 64 37.32 -0.48 5.39
N GLY A 65 37.55 -1.68 4.85
CA GLY A 65 38.14 -1.86 3.53
C GLY A 65 37.31 -1.20 2.42
N GLN A 66 35.99 -1.41 2.43
CA GLN A 66 35.09 -0.81 1.45
C GLN A 66 35.04 0.72 1.58
N LEU A 67 34.92 1.25 2.81
CA LEU A 67 34.91 2.69 3.09
C LEU A 67 36.19 3.43 2.69
N THR A 68 37.31 2.72 2.52
CA THR A 68 38.63 3.31 2.21
C THR A 68 39.12 3.01 0.80
N SER A 69 38.32 2.29 -0.01
CA SER A 69 38.64 1.95 -1.40
C SER A 69 38.29 3.07 -2.39
N GLU A 70 39.04 3.17 -3.49
CA GLU A 70 38.74 4.12 -4.57
C GLU A 70 37.53 3.62 -5.39
N MET A 71 36.50 4.46 -5.49
CA MET A 71 35.31 4.21 -6.29
C MET A 71 35.58 4.58 -7.75
N ASP A 72 35.97 3.59 -8.56
CA ASP A 72 36.12 3.79 -10.02
C ASP A 72 35.18 2.91 -10.85
N ALA A 73 34.79 3.49 -11.99
CA ALA A 73 33.49 3.37 -12.66
C ALA A 73 33.03 1.97 -13.11
N ARG A 74 31.75 1.66 -12.84
CA ARG A 74 30.96 0.68 -13.61
C ARG A 74 29.51 1.16 -13.75
N VAL A 75 29.12 1.42 -14.99
CA VAL A 75 27.73 1.66 -15.39
C VAL A 75 27.27 0.41 -16.13
N SER A 76 26.16 -0.19 -15.69
CA SER A 76 25.45 -1.19 -16.48
C SER A 76 24.36 -0.48 -17.28
N ASP A 77 24.31 -0.75 -18.58
CA ASP A 77 23.24 -0.26 -19.45
C ASP A 77 21.86 -0.72 -18.95
N ILE A 78 20.87 0.17 -19.09
CA ILE A 78 19.47 -0.17 -18.90
C ILE A 78 18.99 -0.76 -20.22
N ASP A 79 18.80 -2.08 -20.25
CA ASP A 79 18.19 -2.74 -21.39
C ASP A 79 16.70 -2.34 -21.44
N THR A 80 16.36 -1.45 -22.36
CA THR A 80 14.96 -1.14 -22.68
C THR A 80 14.54 -2.11 -23.78
N VAL A 81 14.02 -3.26 -23.38
CA VAL A 81 13.44 -4.21 -24.32
C VAL A 81 12.17 -3.59 -24.90
N GLY A 82 12.04 -3.61 -26.24
CA GLY A 82 10.83 -3.21 -26.94
C GLY A 82 9.63 -4.13 -26.66
N GLY A 83 8.55 -3.99 -27.43
CA GLY A 83 7.37 -4.86 -27.29
C GLY A 83 7.71 -6.35 -27.48
N ARG A 84 7.03 -7.21 -26.71
CA ARG A 84 7.13 -8.68 -26.84
C ARG A 84 6.02 -9.19 -27.76
N THR A 85 6.33 -10.22 -28.55
CA THR A 85 5.37 -10.89 -29.43
C THR A 85 5.28 -12.36 -29.04
N TYR A 86 4.06 -12.89 -28.94
CA TYR A 86 3.77 -14.29 -28.63
C TYR A 86 2.95 -14.88 -29.78
N GLU A 87 3.45 -15.94 -30.40
CA GLU A 87 2.81 -16.62 -31.54
C GLU A 87 2.44 -18.04 -31.16
N ALA A 88 1.24 -18.46 -31.55
CA ALA A 88 0.73 -19.82 -31.43
C ALA A 88 -0.32 -20.07 -32.52
N ASP A 89 -0.71 -21.34 -32.71
CA ASP A 89 -1.73 -21.72 -33.70
C ASP A 89 -3.12 -21.14 -33.33
N ASP A 90 -3.32 -20.88 -32.04
CA ASP A 90 -4.53 -20.31 -31.46
C ASP A 90 -4.21 -19.06 -30.59
N ARG A 91 -5.11 -18.06 -30.62
CA ARG A 91 -4.95 -16.83 -29.82
C ARG A 91 -4.96 -17.11 -28.32
N TYR A 92 -5.76 -18.05 -27.85
CA TYR A 92 -5.83 -18.43 -26.44
C TYR A 92 -4.50 -19.04 -25.97
N GLU A 93 -3.91 -19.97 -26.72
CA GLU A 93 -2.55 -20.49 -26.51
C GLU A 93 -1.49 -19.37 -26.47
N ALA A 94 -1.54 -18.40 -27.39
CA ALA A 94 -0.62 -17.25 -27.36
C ALA A 94 -0.79 -16.40 -26.08
N VAL A 95 -2.03 -16.21 -25.62
CA VAL A 95 -2.32 -15.50 -24.36
C VAL A 95 -1.85 -16.29 -23.15
N LEU A 96 -1.97 -17.62 -23.14
CA LEU A 96 -1.44 -18.46 -22.07
C LEU A 96 0.09 -18.38 -22.02
N ALA A 97 0.77 -18.47 -23.17
CA ALA A 97 2.22 -18.31 -23.25
C ALA A 97 2.68 -16.92 -22.76
N MET A 98 1.95 -15.87 -23.11
CA MET A 98 2.19 -14.52 -22.57
C MET A 98 2.02 -14.47 -21.05
N ASN A 99 0.98 -15.10 -20.51
CA ASN A 99 0.74 -15.12 -19.07
C ASN A 99 1.87 -15.85 -18.33
N ASP A 100 2.29 -17.01 -18.82
CA ASP A 100 3.39 -17.78 -18.21
C ASP A 100 4.69 -16.97 -18.19
N ASP A 101 5.05 -16.33 -19.31
CA ASP A 101 6.26 -15.49 -19.41
C ASP A 101 6.21 -14.29 -18.46
N LEU A 102 5.15 -13.48 -18.55
CA LEU A 102 5.03 -12.24 -17.76
C LEU A 102 4.92 -12.52 -16.26
N ILE A 103 4.19 -13.57 -15.85
CA ILE A 103 4.09 -13.94 -14.43
C ILE A 103 5.44 -14.45 -13.92
N SER A 104 6.20 -15.21 -14.71
CA SER A 104 7.52 -15.70 -14.31
C SER A 104 8.54 -14.57 -14.10
N GLU A 105 8.34 -13.42 -14.74
CA GLU A 105 9.14 -12.22 -14.59
C GLU A 105 8.62 -11.22 -13.54
N ASP A 106 7.65 -11.61 -12.72
CA ASP A 106 6.97 -10.73 -11.76
C ASP A 106 6.19 -9.56 -12.40
N LEU A 107 5.89 -9.60 -13.71
CA LEU A 107 5.10 -8.55 -14.39
C LEU A 107 3.58 -8.76 -14.31
N GLY A 108 3.14 -9.76 -13.54
CA GLY A 108 1.75 -10.07 -13.25
C GLY A 108 1.49 -10.29 -11.75
N ASP A 109 0.23 -10.34 -11.35
CA ASP A 109 -0.20 -10.48 -9.94
C ASP A 109 -0.61 -11.91 -9.54
N GLY A 110 -0.26 -12.90 -10.37
CA GLY A 110 -0.68 -14.30 -10.21
C GLY A 110 -2.12 -14.58 -10.68
N LEU A 111 -2.83 -13.57 -11.21
CA LEU A 111 -4.11 -13.72 -11.89
C LEU A 111 -3.92 -13.58 -13.41
N PRO A 112 -4.87 -14.10 -14.22
CA PRO A 112 -4.81 -13.93 -15.67
C PRO A 112 -4.72 -12.46 -16.10
N LEU A 113 -3.81 -12.18 -17.02
CA LEU A 113 -3.53 -10.88 -17.60
C LEU A 113 -4.19 -10.76 -18.97
N PHE A 114 -4.74 -9.58 -19.25
CA PHE A 114 -5.17 -9.21 -20.59
C PHE A 114 -3.99 -8.68 -21.40
N PRO A 115 -3.86 -9.01 -22.69
CA PRO A 115 -2.77 -8.48 -23.52
C PRO A 115 -2.88 -6.97 -23.70
N ALA A 116 -1.87 -6.22 -23.24
CA ALA A 116 -1.75 -4.79 -23.49
C ALA A 116 -1.19 -4.51 -24.90
N THR A 117 -1.95 -4.90 -25.94
CA THR A 117 -1.59 -4.59 -27.33
C THR A 117 -1.66 -3.09 -27.58
N GLN A 118 -1.03 -2.61 -28.65
CA GLN A 118 -1.05 -1.18 -29.00
C GLN A 118 -2.48 -0.67 -29.20
N GLU A 119 -3.37 -1.49 -29.78
CA GLU A 119 -4.77 -1.15 -29.99
C GLU A 119 -5.54 -1.07 -28.66
N ALA A 120 -5.34 -2.03 -27.75
CA ALA A 120 -5.99 -2.04 -26.45
C ALA A 120 -5.53 -0.86 -25.57
N VAL A 121 -4.24 -0.50 -25.64
CA VAL A 121 -3.70 0.68 -24.96
C VAL A 121 -4.23 1.96 -25.59
N ALA A 122 -4.32 2.05 -26.91
CA ALA A 122 -4.92 3.19 -27.59
C ALA A 122 -6.40 3.39 -27.23
N GLU A 123 -7.17 2.30 -27.13
CA GLU A 123 -8.55 2.32 -26.63
C GLU A 123 -8.61 2.79 -25.17
N MET A 124 -7.78 2.22 -24.30
CA MET A 124 -7.70 2.62 -22.88
C MET A 124 -7.42 4.13 -22.73
N LEU A 125 -6.51 4.67 -23.54
CA LEU A 125 -6.14 6.09 -23.51
C LEU A 125 -7.28 7.04 -23.89
N THR A 126 -8.36 6.56 -24.54
CA THR A 126 -9.56 7.38 -24.79
C THR A 126 -10.29 7.80 -23.50
N GLY A 127 -10.01 7.13 -22.38
CA GLY A 127 -10.58 7.43 -21.08
C GLY A 127 -10.05 8.70 -20.42
N THR A 128 -9.03 9.35 -20.98
CA THR A 128 -8.42 10.55 -20.40
C THR A 128 -8.09 11.60 -21.45
N ASN A 129 -8.09 12.87 -21.03
CA ASN A 129 -7.63 14.00 -21.84
C ASN A 129 -6.14 14.31 -21.66
N LEU A 130 -5.46 13.60 -20.75
CA LEU A 130 -4.02 13.78 -20.54
C LEU A 130 -3.23 13.10 -21.67
N PRO A 131 -2.15 13.71 -22.17
CA PRO A 131 -1.34 13.10 -23.22
C PRO A 131 -0.61 11.85 -22.68
N PRO A 132 -0.37 10.81 -23.52
CA PRO A 132 0.23 9.54 -23.07
C PRO A 132 1.58 9.70 -22.34
N GLY A 133 2.40 10.67 -22.77
CA GLY A 133 3.69 10.99 -22.14
C GLY A 133 3.62 11.85 -20.88
N HIS A 134 2.43 12.27 -20.44
CA HIS A 134 2.28 13.06 -19.21
C HIS A 134 2.75 12.23 -18.01
N VAL A 135 3.72 12.76 -17.28
CA VAL A 135 4.22 12.14 -16.04
C VAL A 135 3.28 12.51 -14.90
N VAL A 136 2.67 11.49 -14.29
CA VAL A 136 1.76 11.64 -13.15
C VAL A 136 2.56 11.75 -11.85
N CYS A 137 3.54 10.86 -11.66
CA CYS A 137 4.47 10.87 -10.53
C CYS A 137 5.70 9.99 -10.78
N ASP A 138 6.68 10.09 -9.90
CA ASP A 138 7.71 9.10 -9.61
C ASP A 138 7.13 8.06 -8.64
N MET A 139 6.81 6.86 -9.15
CA MET A 139 6.04 5.88 -8.39
C MET A 139 6.91 5.12 -7.37
N PRO A 140 6.65 5.26 -6.07
CA PRO A 140 7.35 4.50 -5.03
C PRO A 140 7.00 2.99 -5.11
N PRO A 141 7.79 2.11 -4.46
CA PRO A 141 9.05 2.39 -3.75
C PRO A 141 10.28 2.50 -4.66
N GLY A 142 10.20 2.07 -5.92
CA GLY A 142 11.31 2.10 -6.88
C GLY A 142 11.45 3.40 -7.68
N PHE A 143 10.53 4.36 -7.49
CA PHE A 143 10.50 5.68 -8.14
C PHE A 143 10.56 5.63 -9.67
N GLY A 144 9.94 4.62 -10.27
CA GLY A 144 9.79 4.55 -11.72
C GLY A 144 8.87 5.67 -12.23
N ILE A 145 9.19 6.22 -13.40
CA ILE A 145 8.39 7.31 -13.98
C ILE A 145 7.05 6.80 -14.46
N ALA A 146 5.96 7.14 -13.75
CA ALA A 146 4.59 6.78 -14.08
C ALA A 146 4.00 7.77 -15.10
N THR A 147 4.08 7.43 -16.38
CA THR A 147 3.37 8.14 -17.43
C THR A 147 1.93 7.64 -17.56
N VAL A 148 1.05 8.45 -18.15
CA VAL A 148 -0.32 8.04 -18.48
C VAL A 148 -0.35 6.77 -19.32
N GLU A 149 0.55 6.63 -20.30
CA GLU A 149 0.69 5.41 -21.12
C GLU A 149 1.03 4.17 -20.29
N LYS A 150 1.99 4.27 -19.35
CA LYS A 150 2.35 3.14 -18.49
C LYS A 150 1.21 2.76 -17.54
N ILE A 151 0.47 3.75 -17.03
CA ILE A 151 -0.73 3.50 -16.23
C ILE A 151 -1.81 2.81 -17.08
N ALA A 152 -1.99 3.23 -18.33
CA ALA A 152 -2.92 2.61 -19.27
C ALA A 152 -2.54 1.16 -19.58
N ILE A 153 -1.26 0.85 -19.84
CA ILE A 153 -0.77 -0.52 -20.05
C ILE A 153 -1.14 -1.42 -18.87
N ASN A 154 -0.84 -0.99 -17.64
CA ASN A 154 -1.17 -1.76 -16.43
C ASN A 154 -2.67 -1.90 -16.21
N SER A 155 -3.44 -0.87 -16.55
CA SER A 155 -4.90 -0.89 -16.47
C SER A 155 -5.50 -1.88 -17.48
N VAL A 156 -4.97 -1.94 -18.71
CA VAL A 156 -5.37 -2.96 -19.69
C VAL A 156 -5.06 -4.35 -19.15
N MET A 157 -3.84 -4.60 -18.68
CA MET A 157 -3.43 -5.91 -18.13
C MET A 157 -4.35 -6.39 -17.00
N ALA A 158 -4.82 -5.47 -16.16
CA ALA A 158 -5.75 -5.76 -15.08
C ALA A 158 -7.20 -6.04 -15.54
N GLY A 159 -7.55 -5.72 -16.79
CA GLY A 159 -8.90 -5.83 -17.34
C GLY A 159 -9.78 -4.61 -17.09
N ALA A 160 -9.18 -3.44 -16.87
CA ALA A 160 -9.92 -2.19 -16.74
C ALA A 160 -10.50 -1.73 -18.09
N LYS A 161 -11.47 -0.81 -18.01
CA LYS A 161 -12.06 -0.13 -19.15
C LYS A 161 -11.54 1.31 -19.23
N PRO A 162 -11.64 1.99 -20.38
CA PRO A 162 -11.24 3.39 -20.53
C PRO A 162 -11.87 4.30 -19.46
N GLU A 163 -13.16 4.12 -19.16
CA GLU A 163 -13.90 4.89 -18.15
C GLU A 163 -13.33 4.77 -16.72
N HIS A 164 -12.58 3.71 -16.41
CA HIS A 164 -11.91 3.54 -15.12
C HIS A 164 -10.57 4.29 -15.02
N LEU A 165 -9.94 4.61 -16.16
CA LEU A 165 -8.57 5.12 -16.21
C LEU A 165 -8.38 6.44 -15.41
N PRO A 166 -9.31 7.41 -15.44
CA PRO A 166 -9.20 8.62 -14.61
C PRO A 166 -9.06 8.33 -13.11
N VAL A 167 -9.79 7.33 -12.59
CA VAL A 167 -9.74 6.93 -11.18
C VAL A 167 -8.38 6.33 -10.85
N VAL A 168 -7.86 5.46 -11.72
CA VAL A 168 -6.53 4.85 -11.54
C VAL A 168 -5.43 5.92 -11.59
N ILE A 169 -5.50 6.87 -12.53
CA ILE A 169 -4.56 8.00 -12.61
C ILE A 169 -4.62 8.84 -11.33
N ALA A 170 -5.82 9.14 -10.81
CA ALA A 170 -5.97 9.91 -9.58
C ALA A 170 -5.42 9.16 -8.35
N ALA A 171 -5.63 7.84 -8.27
CA ALA A 171 -5.04 7.01 -7.22
C ALA A 171 -3.50 6.97 -7.30
N VAL A 172 -2.94 6.85 -8.51
CA VAL A 172 -1.50 6.95 -8.78
C VAL A 172 -0.95 8.35 -8.46
N LYS A 173 -1.74 9.40 -8.60
CA LYS A 173 -1.34 10.74 -8.15
C LYS A 173 -1.39 10.87 -6.62
N ALA A 174 -2.32 10.19 -5.95
CA ALA A 174 -2.46 10.28 -4.51
C ALA A 174 -1.24 9.69 -3.77
N ILE A 175 -0.64 8.60 -4.27
CA ILE A 175 0.50 7.95 -3.60
C ILE A 175 1.72 8.85 -3.45
N SER A 176 2.03 9.70 -4.45
CA SER A 176 3.20 10.59 -4.40
C SER A 176 3.04 11.72 -3.38
N ASN A 177 1.87 11.86 -2.78
CA ASN A 177 1.58 12.81 -1.72
C ASN A 177 1.52 12.13 -0.34
N ILE A 178 1.82 10.83 -0.25
CA ILE A 178 1.81 10.09 1.01
C ILE A 178 3.14 10.31 1.72
N GLN A 179 3.08 11.02 2.84
CA GLN A 179 4.24 11.33 3.69
C GLN A 179 5.36 12.08 2.95
N ALA A 180 6.41 12.46 3.68
CA ALA A 180 7.52 13.23 3.12
C ALA A 180 8.42 12.43 2.17
N ASP A 181 8.41 11.10 2.26
CA ASP A 181 9.23 10.17 1.47
C ASP A 181 8.46 9.47 0.33
N GLY A 182 7.25 9.96 0.02
CA GLY A 182 6.38 9.36 -1.01
C GLY A 182 5.90 7.95 -0.65
N GLY A 183 5.76 7.61 0.64
CA GLY A 183 5.21 6.33 1.09
C GLY A 183 6.17 5.15 0.97
N LYS A 184 7.43 5.38 0.58
CA LYS A 184 8.47 4.35 0.45
C LYS A 184 8.64 3.55 1.74
N SER A 185 8.79 4.22 2.88
CA SER A 185 8.96 3.59 4.19
C SER A 185 7.81 2.65 4.54
N LEU A 186 6.61 2.93 4.03
CA LEU A 186 5.44 2.10 4.27
C LEU A 186 5.37 0.90 3.33
N LEU A 187 5.69 1.10 2.04
CA LEU A 187 5.61 0.05 1.03
C LEU A 187 6.75 -0.97 1.13
N MET A 188 7.92 -0.56 1.63
CA MET A 188 9.08 -1.45 1.86
C MET A 188 9.14 -2.01 3.29
N SER A 189 8.04 -1.91 4.04
CA SER A 189 7.99 -2.32 5.44
C SER A 189 8.06 -3.83 5.60
N THR A 190 8.60 -4.28 6.74
CA THR A 190 8.49 -5.69 7.16
C THR A 190 7.13 -6.05 7.75
N SER A 191 6.29 -5.03 7.96
CA SER A 191 4.90 -5.13 8.39
C SER A 191 3.94 -5.14 7.19
N PRO A 192 2.70 -5.63 7.36
CA PRO A 192 1.73 -5.83 6.29
C PRO A 192 1.03 -4.55 5.81
N GLN A 193 1.80 -3.50 5.55
CA GLN A 193 1.28 -2.21 5.10
C GLN A 193 0.88 -2.28 3.62
N ALA A 194 -0.33 -1.82 3.32
CA ALA A 194 -0.89 -1.83 1.98
C ALA A 194 -1.82 -0.63 1.75
N PRO A 195 -1.80 -0.04 0.53
CA PRO A 195 -2.79 0.93 0.10
C PRO A 195 -4.23 0.42 0.18
N PHE A 196 -5.14 1.35 0.46
CA PHE A 196 -6.58 1.14 0.49
C PHE A 196 -7.24 2.39 -0.11
N LEU A 197 -8.06 2.20 -1.15
CA LEU A 197 -8.67 3.30 -1.89
C LEU A 197 -10.14 3.48 -1.47
N ILE A 198 -10.55 4.73 -1.28
CA ILE A 198 -11.95 5.12 -1.07
C ILE A 198 -12.35 6.11 -2.15
N VAL A 199 -13.38 5.77 -2.91
CA VAL A 199 -13.98 6.59 -3.97
C VAL A 199 -15.22 7.29 -3.40
N ASN A 200 -15.41 8.52 -3.84
CA ASN A 200 -16.41 9.45 -3.35
C ASN A 200 -16.99 10.27 -4.51
N GLY A 201 -18.23 10.74 -4.35
CA GLY A 201 -18.91 11.64 -5.29
C GLY A 201 -19.58 10.93 -6.49
N PRO A 202 -20.05 11.71 -7.49
CA PRO A 202 -20.90 11.23 -8.58
C PRO A 202 -20.36 10.04 -9.38
N ILE A 203 -19.03 9.90 -9.47
CA ILE A 203 -18.38 8.82 -10.22
C ILE A 203 -18.74 7.41 -9.71
N ILE A 204 -19.20 7.30 -8.46
CA ILE A 204 -19.67 6.05 -7.87
C ILE A 204 -20.81 5.49 -8.72
N ASP A 205 -21.83 6.30 -9.00
CA ASP A 205 -23.00 5.89 -9.77
C ASP A 205 -22.71 5.82 -11.26
N GLU A 206 -21.91 6.76 -11.79
CA GLU A 206 -21.56 6.82 -13.22
C GLU A 206 -20.82 5.56 -13.68
N LEU A 207 -19.90 5.05 -12.85
CA LEU A 207 -19.10 3.87 -13.18
C LEU A 207 -19.62 2.59 -12.54
N GLY A 208 -20.61 2.68 -11.62
CA GLY A 208 -21.18 1.54 -10.94
C GLY A 208 -20.27 0.92 -9.88
N PHE A 209 -19.54 1.75 -9.12
CA PHE A 209 -18.87 1.28 -7.91
C PHE A 209 -19.92 0.84 -6.88
N ASN A 210 -19.64 -0.25 -6.18
CA ASN A 210 -20.53 -0.74 -5.13
C ASN A 210 -20.07 -0.24 -3.75
N PRO A 211 -20.92 0.50 -3.01
CA PRO A 211 -20.61 0.95 -1.66
C PRO A 211 -21.08 -0.01 -0.55
N ARG A 212 -21.70 -1.14 -0.92
CA ARG A 212 -22.30 -2.11 0.03
C ARG A 212 -21.52 -3.41 0.03
N SER A 213 -21.14 -3.93 1.20
CA SER A 213 -20.29 -5.14 1.28
C SER A 213 -19.07 -5.03 0.34
N ALA A 214 -18.48 -3.84 0.27
CA ALA A 214 -17.54 -3.44 -0.77
C ALA A 214 -16.15 -4.08 -0.62
N ILE A 215 -15.86 -4.66 0.55
CA ILE A 215 -14.63 -5.43 0.83
C ILE A 215 -14.93 -6.90 0.60
N GLY A 216 -14.65 -7.37 -0.61
CA GLY A 216 -14.81 -8.76 -0.98
C GLY A 216 -15.07 -8.96 -2.48
N PRO A 217 -14.97 -10.21 -2.97
CA PRO A 217 -15.25 -10.51 -4.36
C PRO A 217 -16.76 -10.50 -4.63
N GLY A 218 -17.15 -10.27 -5.87
CA GLY A 218 -18.55 -10.41 -6.30
C GLY A 218 -18.83 -9.65 -7.58
N ARG A 219 -19.95 -9.99 -8.22
CA ARG A 219 -20.44 -9.28 -9.42
C ARG A 219 -20.56 -7.78 -9.15
N ASP A 220 -21.15 -7.42 -8.02
CA ASP A 220 -21.41 -6.01 -7.69
C ASP A 220 -20.10 -5.26 -7.39
N ASN A 221 -19.05 -5.95 -6.94
CA ASN A 221 -17.71 -5.38 -6.70
C ASN A 221 -16.79 -5.47 -7.92
N GLN A 222 -17.30 -5.71 -9.13
CA GLN A 222 -16.46 -5.86 -10.32
C GLN A 222 -15.59 -4.62 -10.57
N VAL A 223 -16.20 -3.42 -10.53
CA VAL A 223 -15.51 -2.14 -10.78
C VAL A 223 -14.48 -1.86 -9.68
N ASN A 224 -14.90 -1.97 -8.42
CA ASN A 224 -14.05 -1.93 -7.23
C ASN A 224 -12.79 -2.80 -7.38
N THR A 225 -12.98 -4.08 -7.70
CA THR A 225 -11.90 -5.07 -7.82
C THR A 225 -10.95 -4.73 -8.96
N VAL A 226 -11.49 -4.38 -10.13
CA VAL A 226 -10.70 -4.07 -11.33
C VAL A 226 -9.87 -2.79 -11.16
N VAL A 227 -10.43 -1.76 -10.53
CA VAL A 227 -9.71 -0.50 -10.26
C VAL A 227 -8.60 -0.72 -9.22
N GLY A 228 -8.91 -1.43 -8.13
CA GLY A 228 -7.91 -1.81 -7.14
C GLY A 228 -6.76 -2.63 -7.73
N ARG A 229 -7.09 -3.61 -8.59
CA ARG A 229 -6.12 -4.42 -9.33
C ARG A 229 -5.26 -3.59 -10.29
N ALA A 230 -5.87 -2.72 -11.10
CA ALA A 230 -5.14 -1.85 -12.03
C ALA A 230 -4.14 -0.96 -11.30
N PHE A 231 -4.53 -0.42 -10.15
CA PHE A 231 -3.65 0.35 -9.29
C PHE A 231 -2.51 -0.49 -8.69
N ALA A 232 -2.79 -1.72 -8.24
CA ALA A 232 -1.77 -2.65 -7.76
C ALA A 232 -0.73 -3.02 -8.84
N MET A 233 -1.18 -3.25 -10.08
CA MET A 233 -0.31 -3.53 -11.22
C MET A 233 0.64 -2.37 -11.52
N CYS A 234 0.19 -1.12 -11.36
CA CYS A 234 1.07 0.04 -11.48
C CYS A 234 2.22 0.00 -10.46
N PHE A 235 1.93 -0.27 -9.18
CA PHE A 235 2.98 -0.40 -8.15
C PHE A 235 3.98 -1.49 -8.48
N ARG A 236 3.49 -2.62 -8.99
CA ARG A 236 4.33 -3.75 -9.35
C ARG A 236 5.27 -3.38 -10.50
N ASN A 237 4.71 -2.97 -11.64
CA ASN A 237 5.45 -2.83 -12.89
C ASN A 237 6.17 -1.49 -13.06
N ILE A 238 5.71 -0.43 -12.36
CA ILE A 238 6.33 0.90 -12.40
C ILE A 238 7.10 1.17 -11.11
N GLY A 239 6.51 0.83 -9.96
CA GLY A 239 7.11 1.01 -8.64
C GLY A 239 8.09 -0.10 -8.22
N TYR A 240 8.22 -1.17 -9.00
CA TYR A 240 9.06 -2.34 -8.69
C TYR A 240 8.69 -3.03 -7.36
N TRP A 241 7.42 -2.93 -6.94
CA TRP A 241 6.94 -3.43 -5.64
C TRP A 241 6.73 -4.95 -5.66
N TYR A 242 7.83 -5.70 -5.62
CA TYR A 242 7.83 -7.16 -5.65
C TYR A 242 8.15 -7.77 -4.28
N PRO A 243 7.44 -8.84 -3.85
CA PRO A 243 7.76 -9.59 -2.63
C PRO A 243 9.22 -10.02 -2.55
N GLY A 244 9.87 -9.76 -1.42
CA GLY A 244 11.27 -10.10 -1.16
C GLY A 244 12.31 -9.17 -1.80
N LYS A 245 11.88 -8.26 -2.68
CA LYS A 245 12.74 -7.26 -3.32
C LYS A 245 12.46 -5.87 -2.72
N MET A 246 11.39 -5.20 -3.17
CA MET A 246 11.00 -3.89 -2.64
C MET A 246 9.75 -3.95 -1.78
N ASP A 247 9.17 -5.14 -1.59
CA ASP A 247 8.16 -5.43 -0.59
C ASP A 247 8.74 -6.42 0.42
N MET A 248 9.01 -5.95 1.65
CA MET A 248 9.74 -6.73 2.66
C MET A 248 8.84 -7.36 3.73
N ASP A 249 7.53 -7.36 3.51
CA ASP A 249 6.57 -7.97 4.42
C ASP A 249 6.91 -9.43 4.70
N THR A 250 6.99 -9.74 5.99
CA THR A 250 7.51 -11.02 6.48
C THR A 250 6.49 -12.15 6.43
N ILE A 251 5.19 -11.84 6.42
CA ILE A 251 4.09 -12.81 6.42
C ILE A 251 3.27 -12.68 5.13
N GLY A 252 3.07 -11.45 4.65
CA GLY A 252 2.13 -11.13 3.60
C GLY A 252 0.78 -10.66 4.17
N THR A 253 -0.06 -10.10 3.29
CA THR A 253 -1.42 -9.65 3.64
C THR A 253 -2.33 -9.72 2.44
N THR A 254 -3.60 -10.05 2.69
CA THR A 254 -4.64 -10.06 1.65
C THR A 254 -4.89 -8.65 1.08
N ARG A 255 -4.51 -7.59 1.79
CA ARG A 255 -4.65 -6.21 1.32
C ARG A 255 -3.77 -5.83 0.14
N LYS A 256 -2.72 -6.62 -0.14
CA LYS A 256 -1.87 -6.39 -1.31
C LYS A 256 -2.59 -6.75 -2.62
N PHE A 257 -3.72 -7.46 -2.53
CA PHE A 257 -4.81 -7.28 -3.47
C PHE A 257 -5.53 -5.98 -3.11
N ILE A 258 -5.02 -4.86 -3.66
CA ILE A 258 -5.42 -3.53 -3.23
C ILE A 258 -6.94 -3.36 -3.33
N GLN A 259 -7.54 -3.03 -2.19
CA GLN A 259 -8.98 -2.80 -2.10
C GLN A 259 -9.31 -1.38 -2.55
N CYS A 260 -10.35 -1.26 -3.37
CA CYS A 260 -10.95 0.00 -3.75
C CYS A 260 -12.44 -0.06 -3.45
N ILE A 261 -12.92 0.80 -2.55
CA ILE A 261 -14.33 0.84 -2.14
C ILE A 261 -14.94 2.18 -2.46
N ALA A 262 -16.27 2.23 -2.54
CA ALA A 262 -17.02 3.49 -2.50
C ALA A 262 -17.57 3.72 -1.10
N GLU A 263 -17.61 4.98 -0.65
CA GLU A 263 -18.38 5.35 0.55
C GLU A 263 -19.88 5.22 0.27
N ASN A 264 -20.65 4.72 1.24
CA ASN A 264 -22.10 4.65 1.14
C ASN A 264 -22.73 5.99 1.55
N GLU A 265 -22.62 6.97 0.65
CA GLU A 265 -23.03 8.35 0.90
C GLU A 265 -24.54 8.47 1.22
N ASP A 266 -25.38 7.68 0.54
CA ASP A 266 -26.84 7.69 0.71
C ASP A 266 -27.33 7.19 2.08
N MET A 267 -26.60 6.27 2.69
CA MET A 267 -26.96 5.66 3.97
C MET A 267 -26.16 6.23 5.14
N SER A 268 -25.30 7.23 4.89
CA SER A 268 -24.54 7.93 5.91
C SER A 268 -25.40 9.01 6.58
N PRO A 269 -25.37 9.14 7.91
CA PRO A 269 -26.00 10.27 8.60
C PRO A 269 -25.15 11.56 8.53
N TRP A 270 -23.96 11.50 7.95
CA TRP A 270 -23.00 12.62 7.87
C TRP A 270 -22.60 12.93 6.43
N ASP A 271 -21.99 14.10 6.25
CA ASP A 271 -21.36 14.46 4.98
C ASP A 271 -20.31 13.40 4.55
N PRO A 272 -20.21 13.13 3.23
CA PRO A 272 -19.18 12.26 2.68
C PRO A 272 -17.77 12.70 3.04
N PHE A 273 -16.84 11.75 3.09
CA PHE A 273 -15.45 12.00 3.45
C PHE A 273 -14.78 13.07 2.59
N HIS A 274 -15.04 13.12 1.27
CA HIS A 274 -14.48 14.15 0.40
C HIS A 274 -14.95 15.56 0.77
N VAL A 275 -16.18 15.72 1.23
CA VAL A 275 -16.72 17.00 1.71
C VAL A 275 -16.01 17.44 2.98
N ASP A 276 -15.72 16.50 3.90
CA ASP A 276 -14.90 16.79 5.09
C ASP A 276 -13.48 17.25 4.73
N GLN A 277 -12.97 16.86 3.55
CA GLN A 277 -11.67 17.30 3.03
C GLN A 277 -11.73 18.64 2.28
N GLY A 278 -12.91 19.26 2.18
CA GLY A 278 -13.10 20.57 1.55
C GLY A 278 -13.45 20.54 0.06
N PHE A 279 -13.71 19.36 -0.50
CA PHE A 279 -14.26 19.24 -1.86
C PHE A 279 -15.77 19.48 -1.85
N SER A 280 -16.33 19.90 -2.98
CA SER A 280 -17.77 20.03 -3.16
C SER A 280 -18.43 18.66 -3.38
N ARG A 281 -19.73 18.57 -3.08
CA ARG A 281 -20.52 17.33 -3.23
C ARG A 281 -20.60 16.81 -4.67
N ASP A 282 -20.43 17.69 -5.65
CA ASP A 282 -20.48 17.36 -7.06
C ASP A 282 -19.10 16.97 -7.61
N GLU A 283 -18.05 17.00 -6.78
CA GLU A 283 -16.70 16.57 -7.15
C GLU A 283 -16.47 15.10 -6.80
N SER A 284 -15.97 14.36 -7.78
CA SER A 284 -15.53 12.98 -7.58
C SER A 284 -14.08 12.94 -7.11
N THR A 285 -13.81 12.13 -6.09
CA THR A 285 -12.45 12.00 -5.53
C THR A 285 -12.10 10.54 -5.26
N VAL A 286 -10.79 10.28 -5.18
CA VAL A 286 -10.26 9.04 -4.62
C VAL A 286 -9.27 9.40 -3.52
N SER A 287 -9.48 8.81 -2.35
CA SER A 287 -8.61 8.94 -1.18
C SER A 287 -7.80 7.66 -1.00
N LEU A 288 -6.54 7.80 -0.62
CA LEU A 288 -5.63 6.68 -0.37
C LEU A 288 -5.23 6.64 1.11
N PHE A 289 -5.42 5.48 1.72
CA PHE A 289 -4.97 5.19 3.08
C PHE A 289 -3.95 4.05 3.06
N ILE A 290 -2.96 4.08 3.95
CA ILE A 290 -2.13 2.90 4.21
C ILE A 290 -2.68 2.19 5.44
N THR A 291 -2.99 0.90 5.28
CA THR A 291 -3.59 0.06 6.32
C THR A 291 -2.77 -1.20 6.55
N ASP A 292 -2.88 -1.80 7.74
CA ASP A 292 -2.05 -2.93 8.18
C ASP A 292 -2.83 -4.10 8.81
N GLY A 293 -4.16 -4.04 8.86
CA GLY A 293 -5.01 -5.09 9.43
C GLY A 293 -6.49 -4.71 9.48
N GLU A 294 -7.41 -5.68 9.30
CA GLU A 294 -8.83 -5.50 9.62
C GLU A 294 -9.06 -6.04 11.02
N LEU A 295 -9.88 -5.34 11.79
CA LEU A 295 -10.47 -5.88 13.00
C LEU A 295 -11.99 -5.80 12.83
N ASP A 296 -12.63 -6.96 12.68
CA ASP A 296 -14.08 -7.03 12.84
C ASP A 296 -14.40 -6.88 14.31
N GLN A 297 -15.24 -5.90 14.63
CA GLN A 297 -15.51 -5.51 15.99
C GLN A 297 -16.98 -5.73 16.32
N GLN A 298 -17.24 -6.81 17.04
CA GLN A 298 -18.59 -7.16 17.43
C GLN A 298 -19.13 -6.22 18.52
N ASP A 299 -20.40 -5.87 18.38
CA ASP A 299 -21.20 -5.21 19.39
C ASP A 299 -22.29 -6.15 19.91
N GLN A 300 -22.39 -6.29 21.23
CA GLN A 300 -23.37 -7.15 21.88
C GLN A 300 -24.37 -6.34 22.70
N GLY A 301 -25.14 -5.48 22.03
CA GLY A 301 -26.37 -4.91 22.58
C GLY A 301 -26.29 -3.45 22.99
N ASN A 302 -25.33 -2.68 22.49
CA ASN A 302 -25.37 -1.23 22.65
C ASN A 302 -26.44 -0.61 21.75
N THR A 303 -27.27 0.25 22.32
CA THR A 303 -28.34 0.97 21.60
C THR A 303 -28.20 2.49 21.71
N THR A 304 -27.14 2.95 22.39
CA THR A 304 -26.80 4.37 22.54
C THR A 304 -25.58 4.72 21.69
N ALA A 305 -25.52 5.96 21.22
CA ALA A 305 -24.37 6.46 20.47
C ALA A 305 -23.07 6.30 21.29
N GLU A 306 -23.13 6.67 22.57
CA GLU A 306 -21.99 6.53 23.49
C GLU A 306 -21.53 5.08 23.63
N GLY A 307 -22.46 4.12 23.77
CA GLY A 307 -22.13 2.70 23.88
C GLY A 307 -21.45 2.16 22.62
N LEU A 308 -22.03 2.45 21.46
CA LEU A 308 -21.49 2.06 20.14
C LEU A 308 -20.09 2.67 19.91
N LEU A 309 -19.93 3.97 20.18
CA LEU A 309 -18.65 4.67 20.02
C LEU A 309 -17.59 4.20 21.03
N LYS A 310 -17.97 3.87 22.27
CA LYS A 310 -17.04 3.27 23.24
C LYS A 310 -16.54 1.91 22.78
N ASN A 311 -17.42 1.09 22.20
CA ASN A 311 -17.01 -0.18 21.65
C ASN A 311 -16.00 0.03 20.51
N LEU A 312 -16.31 0.92 19.54
CA LEU A 312 -15.38 1.29 18.46
C LEU A 312 -14.04 1.83 18.98
N ALA A 313 -14.06 2.65 20.03
CA ALA A 313 -12.87 3.15 20.68
C ALA A 313 -12.02 2.02 21.28
N TYR A 314 -12.65 0.98 21.83
CA TYR A 314 -11.95 -0.19 22.33
C TYR A 314 -11.22 -0.95 21.21
N GLY A 315 -11.85 -1.22 20.06
CA GLY A 315 -11.14 -1.87 18.94
C GLY A 315 -9.97 -1.03 18.42
N CYS A 316 -10.09 0.30 18.45
CA CYS A 316 -9.03 1.22 18.04
C CYS A 316 -7.75 1.12 18.89
N VAL A 317 -7.76 0.43 20.04
CA VAL A 317 -6.55 0.21 20.86
C VAL A 317 -5.67 -0.94 20.37
N PHE A 318 -6.20 -1.81 19.51
CA PHE A 318 -5.46 -2.94 18.95
C PHE A 318 -4.68 -2.55 17.69
N GLY A 319 -3.63 -3.31 17.36
CA GLY A 319 -2.79 -3.09 16.18
C GLY A 319 -1.44 -2.44 16.50
N THR A 320 -0.93 -1.61 15.59
CA THR A 320 0.47 -1.14 15.51
C THR A 320 0.77 0.12 16.32
N LYS A 321 -0.03 0.43 17.34
CA LYS A 321 0.22 1.60 18.21
C LYS A 321 1.61 1.49 18.83
N SER A 322 2.42 2.53 18.69
CA SER A 322 3.78 2.61 19.21
C SER A 322 3.91 3.73 20.27
N ILE A 323 4.83 3.58 21.22
CA ILE A 323 5.20 4.67 22.15
C ILE A 323 5.79 5.87 21.38
N GLN A 324 6.31 5.62 20.18
CA GLN A 324 6.85 6.65 19.29
C GLN A 324 5.75 7.43 18.55
N ASP A 325 4.50 6.98 18.58
CA ASP A 325 3.40 7.64 17.87
C ASP A 325 2.99 8.92 18.59
N LYS A 326 3.53 10.05 18.13
CA LYS A 326 3.22 11.39 18.64
C LYS A 326 1.88 11.95 18.12
N GLY A 327 0.83 11.13 18.11
CA GLY A 327 -0.54 11.58 17.78
C GLY A 327 -0.83 11.87 16.30
N HIS A 328 0.01 11.36 15.37
CA HIS A 328 -0.18 11.54 13.92
C HIS A 328 -0.75 10.30 13.22
N THR A 329 -1.10 9.25 13.96
CA THR A 329 -1.67 8.03 13.38
C THR A 329 -3.17 8.18 13.22
N GLN A 330 -3.66 7.88 12.01
CA GLN A 330 -5.08 7.86 11.69
C GLN A 330 -5.61 6.42 11.74
N ARG A 331 -6.89 6.27 12.09
CA ARG A 331 -7.60 4.99 12.03
C ARG A 331 -8.74 5.13 11.04
N LEU A 332 -8.76 4.27 10.02
CA LEU A 332 -9.91 4.13 9.13
C LEU A 332 -10.94 3.23 9.83
N ILE A 333 -12.15 3.75 10.04
CA ILE A 333 -13.27 3.02 10.62
C ILE A 333 -14.35 2.90 9.55
N LEU A 334 -14.67 1.67 9.19
CA LEU A 334 -15.78 1.37 8.30
C LEU A 334 -17.01 1.10 9.18
N MET A 335 -17.88 2.11 9.27
CA MET A 335 -19.06 2.05 10.12
C MET A 335 -20.28 1.67 9.27
N PRO A 336 -20.90 0.51 9.48
CA PRO A 336 -22.08 0.12 8.71
C PRO A 336 -23.30 0.97 9.11
N PRO A 337 -24.32 1.11 8.25
CA PRO A 337 -25.45 2.02 8.49
C PRO A 337 -26.26 1.74 9.76
N ASP A 338 -26.29 0.49 10.22
CA ASP A 338 -26.95 0.06 11.46
C ASP A 338 -26.21 0.54 12.72
N VAL A 339 -24.92 0.86 12.62
CA VAL A 339 -24.15 1.51 13.69
C VAL A 339 -24.12 3.02 13.50
N ALA A 340 -23.87 3.52 12.29
CA ALA A 340 -23.78 4.95 12.00
C ALA A 340 -25.12 5.67 12.24
N GLY A 341 -26.23 5.08 11.77
CA GLY A 341 -27.57 5.66 11.86
C GLY A 341 -28.00 6.01 13.29
N PRO A 342 -27.94 5.08 14.27
CA PRO A 342 -28.21 5.39 15.67
C PRO A 342 -27.33 6.48 16.27
N VAL A 343 -26.04 6.52 15.92
CA VAL A 343 -25.11 7.56 16.38
C VAL A 343 -25.56 8.93 15.86
N GLY A 344 -25.80 9.06 14.56
CA GLY A 344 -26.28 10.31 13.94
C GLY A 344 -27.66 10.75 14.46
N LYS A 345 -28.58 9.81 14.72
CA LYS A 345 -29.91 10.10 15.30
C LYS A 345 -29.87 10.67 16.71
N GLN A 346 -28.80 10.43 17.47
CA GLN A 346 -28.56 11.02 18.78
C GLN A 346 -27.71 12.30 18.68
N GLU A 347 -27.70 12.94 17.51
CA GLU A 347 -27.10 14.25 17.23
C GLU A 347 -25.57 14.31 17.40
N PHE A 348 -24.89 13.15 17.39
CA PHE A 348 -23.44 13.12 17.26
C PHE A 348 -23.05 13.55 15.84
N THR A 349 -22.34 14.68 15.74
CA THR A 349 -21.65 15.05 14.49
C THR A 349 -20.51 14.07 14.22
N LYS A 350 -20.09 13.92 12.96
CA LYS A 350 -18.95 13.07 12.58
C LYS A 350 -17.68 13.45 13.35
N GLN A 351 -17.47 14.75 13.53
CA GLN A 351 -16.34 15.29 14.29
C GLN A 351 -16.45 14.95 15.79
N ALA A 352 -17.62 15.11 16.41
CA ALA A 352 -17.84 14.72 17.80
C ALA A 352 -17.63 13.22 18.01
N ALA A 353 -18.06 12.37 17.07
CA ALA A 353 -17.82 10.93 17.12
C ALA A 353 -16.33 10.59 17.05
N LYS A 354 -15.57 11.23 16.16
CA LYS A 354 -14.10 11.07 16.06
C LYS A 354 -13.39 11.48 17.34
N GLU A 355 -13.72 12.65 17.89
CA GLU A 355 -13.15 13.16 19.14
C GLU A 355 -13.48 12.25 20.31
N PHE A 356 -14.73 11.76 20.39
CA PHE A 356 -15.14 10.81 21.40
C PHE A 356 -14.32 9.52 21.33
N ILE A 357 -14.15 8.95 20.13
CA ILE A 357 -13.32 7.75 19.92
C ILE A 357 -11.88 8.03 20.34
N GLN A 358 -11.29 9.15 19.91
CA GLN A 358 -9.92 9.51 20.24
C GLN A 358 -9.70 9.64 21.76
N GLN A 359 -10.65 10.25 22.47
CA GLN A 359 -10.60 10.40 23.93
C GLN A 359 -10.76 9.08 24.69
N ASN A 360 -11.43 8.10 24.09
CA ASN A 360 -11.72 6.81 24.73
C ASN A 360 -10.83 5.66 24.25
N ALA A 361 -10.10 5.81 23.14
CA ALA A 361 -9.18 4.82 22.57
C ALA A 361 -7.82 4.79 23.30
N ASN A 362 -7.88 4.65 24.62
CA ASN A 362 -6.75 4.62 25.51
C ASN A 362 -6.54 3.22 26.09
N HIS A 363 -5.28 2.82 26.25
CA HIS A 363 -4.91 1.52 26.79
C HIS A 363 -3.75 1.64 27.76
N SER A 364 -3.65 0.70 28.71
CA SER A 364 -2.53 0.65 29.65
C SER A 364 -1.22 0.34 28.90
N LEU A 365 -0.17 1.13 29.17
CA LEU A 365 1.18 0.84 28.68
C LEU A 365 1.66 -0.56 29.13
N GLY A 366 1.26 -1.00 30.33
CA GLY A 366 1.57 -2.34 30.82
C GLY A 366 1.00 -3.43 29.91
N LYS A 367 -0.25 -3.27 29.46
CA LYS A 367 -0.92 -4.22 28.55
C LYS A 367 -0.37 -4.17 27.12
N MET A 368 0.15 -3.02 26.71
CA MET A 368 0.86 -2.88 25.45
C MET A 368 2.18 -3.67 25.41
N ILE A 369 2.88 -3.76 26.55
CA ILE A 369 4.15 -4.50 26.68
C ILE A 369 3.90 -5.99 26.97
N GLN A 370 2.89 -6.31 27.78
CA GLN A 370 2.52 -7.67 28.15
C GLN A 370 1.01 -7.88 27.95
N TYR A 371 0.63 -8.69 26.96
CA TYR A 371 -0.76 -9.04 26.71
C TYR A 371 -1.37 -9.93 27.81
N MET A 372 -0.55 -10.52 28.68
CA MET A 372 -1.02 -11.24 29.85
C MET A 372 -1.47 -10.24 30.92
N PRO A 373 -2.60 -10.49 31.61
CA PRO A 373 -3.01 -9.66 32.74
C PRO A 373 -1.85 -9.61 33.75
N LEU A 374 -1.50 -8.40 34.19
CA LEU A 374 -0.54 -8.22 35.28
C LEU A 374 -1.03 -8.97 36.52
N GLU A 375 -0.10 -9.36 37.39
CA GLU A 375 -0.43 -10.05 38.63
C GLU A 375 -1.44 -9.21 39.44
N GLY A 376 -2.65 -9.77 39.67
CA GLY A 376 -3.76 -9.09 40.34
C GLY A 376 -4.88 -8.54 39.44
N GLU A 377 -4.74 -8.55 38.12
CA GLU A 377 -5.85 -8.21 37.21
C GLU A 377 -6.88 -9.36 37.09
N ALA A 378 -8.16 -9.00 37.05
CA ALA A 378 -9.27 -9.95 36.92
C ALA A 378 -9.15 -10.75 35.62
N ARG A 379 -9.27 -12.08 35.74
CA ARG A 379 -9.27 -13.01 34.60
C ARG A 379 -10.71 -13.40 34.28
N VAL A 380 -11.05 -13.40 32.99
CA VAL A 380 -12.20 -14.19 32.51
C VAL A 380 -11.70 -15.63 32.39
N SER A 381 -11.78 -16.40 33.47
CA SER A 381 -11.68 -17.86 33.36
C SER A 381 -13.07 -18.37 33.01
N GLU A 382 -13.24 -18.93 31.82
CA GLU A 382 -14.41 -19.74 31.53
C GLU A 382 -14.50 -20.86 32.58
N LYS A 383 -15.68 -21.00 33.19
CA LYS A 383 -16.08 -22.21 33.88
C LYS A 383 -16.97 -23.02 32.96
#